data_AF-A0A9D9L048-F1
#
_entry.id   AF-A0A9D9L048-F1
#
_cell.length_a   1.000
_cell.length_b   1.000
_cell.length_c   1.000
_cell.angle_alpha   90.00
_cell.angle_beta   90.00
_cell.angle_gamma   90.00
#
_symmetry.space_group_name_H-M   'P 1'
#
loop_
_entity.id
_entity.type
_entity.pdbx_description
1 polymer ?
#
loop_
_entity_poly.entity_id
_entity_poly.type
_entity_poly.pdbx_seq_one_letter_code
_entity_poly.pdbx_strand_id
1 'polypeptide(L)'
;MKQTKLKRLLASLLSISMVGSFAGTGISVSADAGEAPPSVTPDEMVFPDPDSFSYDDVEVNFAKALQYVLYFYDANKCGYDVDENGEPGLKWLEWRGDCHTEDYNIPLKPMSKEGADAKFGTNLSQDFIDEYKDILDPDGDGFIDCGGGMHDAGDHVKFGLPGSYAASTVGWGYYEFRDAYKKSGQQEHVENILHWFNDFYMKGTYLDENGEVIAFCYQVGEGNNDHNYWNPPELQNSQMLLDFARPAYFATVDTPASDM
;
A
#
# COMPACT_ATOMS: atom_id res chain seq x y z
N MET A 1 -16.91 18.38 6.06
CA MET A 1 -16.81 19.30 4.90
C MET A 1 -15.69 20.35 4.99
N LYS A 2 -15.40 20.95 6.16
CA LYS A 2 -14.29 21.92 6.29
C LYS A 2 -12.91 21.26 6.51
N GLN A 3 -12.81 20.17 7.26
CA GLN A 3 -11.54 19.45 7.47
C GLN A 3 -10.98 18.79 6.20
N THR A 4 -11.85 18.25 5.34
CA THR A 4 -11.46 17.62 4.07
C THR A 4 -10.81 18.58 3.08
N LYS A 5 -11.16 19.88 3.13
CA LYS A 5 -10.50 20.92 2.33
C LYS A 5 -9.14 21.33 2.90
N LEU A 6 -8.96 21.26 4.22
CA LEU A 6 -7.71 21.61 4.89
C LEU A 6 -6.63 20.53 4.66
N LYS A 7 -7.01 19.24 4.69
CA LYS A 7 -6.12 18.11 4.34
C LYS A 7 -5.61 18.18 2.90
N ARG A 8 -6.47 18.55 1.94
CA ARG A 8 -6.06 18.77 0.53
C ARG A 8 -5.11 19.97 0.33
N LEU A 9 -5.24 21.01 1.15
CA LEU A 9 -4.38 22.21 1.07
C LEU A 9 -2.98 21.94 1.64
N LEU A 10 -2.87 21.14 2.71
CA LEU A 10 -1.60 20.75 3.33
C LEU A 10 -0.77 19.80 2.45
N ALA A 11 -1.41 18.85 1.77
CA ALA A 11 -0.74 17.99 0.77
C ALA A 11 -0.16 18.81 -0.41
N SER A 12 -0.80 19.92 -0.77
CA SER A 12 -0.34 20.84 -1.81
C SER A 12 0.80 21.78 -1.34
N LEU A 13 0.99 21.94 -0.03
CA LEU A 13 2.02 22.82 0.54
C LEU A 13 3.31 22.08 0.91
N LEU A 14 3.23 20.81 1.33
CA LEU A 14 4.43 19.98 1.53
C LEU A 14 5.20 19.76 0.22
N SER A 15 4.48 19.62 -0.90
CA SER A 15 5.05 19.47 -2.25
C SER A 15 5.79 20.71 -2.76
N ILE A 16 5.61 21.89 -2.14
CA ILE A 16 6.31 23.13 -2.52
C ILE A 16 7.64 23.30 -1.74
N SER A 17 7.79 22.66 -0.58
CA SER A 17 8.98 22.85 0.27
C SER A 17 10.23 22.09 -0.22
N MET A 18 10.08 21.07 -1.08
CA MET A 18 11.20 20.33 -1.70
C MET A 18 11.71 20.95 -3.02
N VAL A 19 11.12 22.07 -3.49
CA VAL A 19 11.50 22.70 -4.77
C VAL A 19 12.64 23.71 -4.62
N GLY A 20 13.11 23.97 -3.40
CA GLY A 20 13.99 25.09 -3.08
C GLY A 20 15.49 24.97 -3.39
N SER A 21 16.01 23.90 -4.00
CA SER A 21 17.48 23.77 -4.15
C SER A 21 18.06 23.12 -5.40
N PHE A 22 17.30 22.95 -6.48
CA PHE A 22 17.87 22.51 -7.78
C PHE A 22 17.46 23.39 -8.96
N ALA A 23 17.49 24.72 -8.77
CA ALA A 23 17.49 25.65 -9.89
C ALA A 23 18.92 25.75 -10.46
N GLY A 24 19.38 24.73 -11.21
CA GLY A 24 20.75 24.82 -11.72
C GLY A 24 21.36 23.69 -12.55
N THR A 25 20.63 22.70 -13.06
CA THR A 25 21.15 21.84 -14.14
C THR A 25 20.01 21.33 -15.00
N GLY A 26 19.77 21.99 -16.14
CA GLY A 26 18.89 21.46 -17.17
C GLY A 26 19.55 20.27 -17.86
N ILE A 27 19.39 19.09 -17.26
CA ILE A 27 19.60 17.81 -17.95
C ILE A 27 18.21 17.33 -18.34
N SER A 28 17.83 17.56 -19.60
CA SER A 28 16.65 16.91 -20.17
C SER A 28 17.00 15.44 -20.43
N VAL A 29 16.65 14.55 -19.51
CA VAL A 29 16.67 13.11 -19.77
C VAL A 29 15.41 12.79 -20.55
N SER A 30 15.52 12.72 -21.88
CA SER A 30 14.44 12.24 -22.74
C SER A 30 14.64 10.73 -22.95
N ALA A 31 13.96 9.91 -22.15
CA ALA A 31 13.69 8.53 -22.55
C ALA A 31 12.55 8.57 -23.58
N ASP A 32 12.81 8.11 -24.81
CA ASP A 32 11.74 7.90 -25.78
C ASP A 32 10.93 6.69 -25.31
N ALA A 33 9.71 6.94 -24.81
CA ALA A 33 8.82 5.89 -24.34
C ALA A 33 8.31 5.00 -25.48
N GLY A 34 8.56 5.36 -26.74
CA GLY A 34 7.98 4.70 -27.90
C GLY A 34 6.51 5.06 -28.09
N GLU A 35 5.86 4.36 -29.01
CA GLU A 35 4.41 4.43 -29.20
C GLU A 35 3.68 3.76 -28.02
N ALA A 36 2.42 4.15 -27.78
CA ALA A 36 1.59 3.51 -26.77
C ALA A 36 1.54 2.00 -27.01
N PRO A 37 1.74 1.16 -25.98
CA PRO A 37 1.67 -0.28 -26.14
C PRO A 37 0.21 -0.68 -26.44
N PRO A 38 -0.02 -1.83 -27.07
CA PRO A 38 -1.37 -2.38 -27.18
C PRO A 38 -2.00 -2.54 -25.80
N SER A 39 -3.33 -2.45 -25.73
CA SER A 39 -4.07 -2.75 -24.49
C SER A 39 -3.81 -4.18 -24.05
N VAL A 40 -3.70 -4.40 -22.74
CA VAL A 40 -3.67 -5.75 -22.18
C VAL A 40 -4.99 -6.45 -22.54
N THR A 41 -4.87 -7.63 -23.11
CA THR A 41 -6.00 -8.48 -23.50
C THR A 41 -6.53 -9.27 -22.29
N PRO A 42 -7.80 -9.71 -22.29
CA PRO A 42 -8.31 -10.58 -21.23
C PRO A 42 -7.46 -11.85 -21.02
N ASP A 43 -6.92 -12.43 -22.09
CA ASP A 43 -6.04 -13.61 -22.01
C ASP A 43 -4.70 -13.30 -21.29
N GLU A 44 -4.21 -12.05 -21.39
CA GLU A 44 -2.99 -11.58 -20.68
C GLU A 44 -3.27 -11.20 -19.22
N MET A 45 -4.54 -11.09 -18.80
CA MET A 45 -4.95 -10.85 -17.41
C MET A 45 -5.08 -12.14 -16.60
N VAL A 46 -4.86 -13.30 -17.25
CA VAL A 46 -4.86 -14.64 -16.65
C VAL A 46 -3.41 -15.14 -16.51
N PHE A 47 -3.16 -16.06 -15.57
CA PHE A 47 -1.83 -16.64 -15.39
C PHE A 47 -1.36 -17.36 -16.67
N PRO A 48 -0.18 -17.01 -17.25
CA PRO A 48 0.27 -17.56 -18.53
C PRO A 48 0.73 -19.02 -18.41
N ASP A 49 0.63 -19.77 -19.51
CA ASP A 49 1.23 -21.10 -19.62
C ASP A 49 2.76 -20.97 -19.65
N PRO A 50 3.50 -21.61 -18.72
CA PRO A 50 4.96 -21.50 -18.65
C PRO A 50 5.69 -21.98 -19.92
N ASP A 51 5.06 -22.80 -20.76
CA ASP A 51 5.65 -23.31 -22.00
C ASP A 51 5.30 -22.46 -23.24
N SER A 52 4.57 -21.35 -23.07
CA SER A 52 4.05 -20.54 -24.18
C SER A 52 5.00 -19.48 -24.74
N PHE A 53 6.22 -19.33 -24.21
CA PHE A 53 7.11 -18.22 -24.57
C PHE A 53 8.49 -18.64 -25.11
N SER A 54 9.04 -17.81 -26.01
CA SER A 54 10.36 -17.98 -26.65
C SER A 54 11.18 -16.71 -26.45
N TYR A 55 12.43 -16.84 -25.99
CA TYR A 55 13.34 -15.72 -25.77
C TYR A 55 13.88 -15.11 -27.08
N ASP A 56 13.87 -15.88 -28.17
CA ASP A 56 14.43 -15.46 -29.46
C ASP A 56 13.51 -14.47 -30.20
N ASP A 57 12.26 -14.31 -29.75
CA ASP A 57 11.22 -13.47 -30.37
C ASP A 57 10.95 -12.16 -29.59
N VAL A 58 11.78 -11.82 -28.59
CA VAL A 58 11.55 -10.66 -27.73
C VAL A 58 11.97 -9.37 -28.43
N GLU A 59 11.01 -8.66 -29.02
CA GLU A 59 11.17 -7.25 -29.35
C GLU A 59 11.19 -6.41 -28.06
N VAL A 60 12.21 -5.56 -27.91
CA VAL A 60 12.34 -4.70 -26.73
C VAL A 60 11.36 -3.54 -26.82
N ASN A 61 10.20 -3.70 -26.21
CA ASN A 61 9.18 -2.66 -26.09
C ASN A 61 9.11 -2.13 -24.64
N PHE A 62 9.76 -1.01 -24.37
CA PHE A 62 9.80 -0.42 -23.02
C PHE A 62 8.45 0.12 -22.55
N ALA A 63 7.59 0.59 -23.47
CA ALA A 63 6.22 0.98 -23.14
C ALA A 63 5.40 -0.21 -22.64
N LYS A 64 5.50 -1.36 -23.33
CA LYS A 64 4.85 -2.61 -22.91
C LYS A 64 5.45 -3.13 -21.60
N ALA A 65 6.77 -3.05 -21.43
CA ALA A 65 7.42 -3.41 -20.17
C ALA A 65 6.93 -2.55 -19.00
N LEU A 66 6.81 -1.23 -19.17
CA LEU A 66 6.26 -0.33 -18.16
C LEU A 66 4.82 -0.70 -17.81
N GLN A 67 3.95 -0.89 -18.82
CA GLN A 67 2.57 -1.34 -18.62
C GLN A 67 2.52 -2.62 -17.76
N TYR A 68 3.36 -3.60 -18.04
CA TYR A 68 3.35 -4.90 -17.35
C TYR A 68 3.87 -4.79 -15.91
N VAL A 69 4.90 -3.98 -15.67
CA VAL A 69 5.42 -3.74 -14.33
C VAL A 69 4.37 -3.09 -13.43
N LEU A 70 3.46 -2.28 -13.96
CA LEU A 70 2.40 -1.69 -13.14
C LEU A 70 1.42 -2.77 -12.63
N TYR A 71 1.09 -3.79 -13.45
CA TYR A 71 0.27 -4.93 -13.02
C TYR A 71 0.91 -5.78 -11.92
N PHE A 72 2.23 -5.74 -11.75
CA PHE A 72 2.88 -6.36 -10.59
C PHE A 72 2.43 -5.72 -9.26
N TYR A 73 2.17 -4.40 -9.25
CA TYR A 73 1.63 -3.74 -8.06
C TYR A 73 0.16 -4.11 -7.83
N ASP A 74 -0.66 -4.22 -8.89
CA ASP A 74 -2.04 -4.70 -8.74
C ASP A 74 -2.10 -6.12 -8.17
N ALA A 75 -1.18 -6.97 -8.59
CA ALA A 75 -1.03 -8.33 -8.09
C ALA A 75 -0.72 -8.40 -6.59
N ASN A 76 -0.30 -7.31 -5.96
CA ASN A 76 0.02 -7.21 -4.53
C ASN A 76 -0.93 -6.33 -3.72
N LYS A 77 -1.94 -5.71 -4.33
CA LYS A 77 -2.94 -4.89 -3.60
C LYS A 77 -3.66 -5.72 -2.53
N CYS A 78 -3.65 -5.27 -1.28
CA CYS A 78 -4.31 -5.91 -0.14
C CYS A 78 -5.57 -5.14 0.30
N GLY A 79 -6.61 -5.82 0.77
CA GLY A 79 -7.85 -5.22 1.26
C GLY A 79 -9.06 -5.44 0.35
N TYR A 80 -10.09 -4.59 0.44
CA TYR A 80 -11.28 -4.65 -0.41
C TYR A 80 -11.00 -4.15 -1.83
N ASP A 81 -11.65 -4.73 -2.84
CA ASP A 81 -11.63 -4.26 -4.23
C ASP A 81 -12.67 -3.16 -4.49
N VAL A 82 -12.63 -2.11 -3.68
CA VAL A 82 -13.44 -0.91 -3.85
C VAL A 82 -12.60 0.33 -3.62
N ASP A 83 -12.95 1.42 -4.29
CA ASP A 83 -12.38 2.74 -4.02
C ASP A 83 -12.88 3.37 -2.71
N GLU A 84 -12.33 4.55 -2.38
CA GLU A 84 -12.75 5.34 -1.21
C GLU A 84 -14.25 5.70 -1.22
N ASN A 85 -14.92 5.61 -2.36
CA ASN A 85 -16.34 5.88 -2.55
C ASN A 85 -17.20 4.60 -2.58
N GLY A 86 -16.57 3.42 -2.47
CA GLY A 86 -17.24 2.13 -2.55
C GLY A 86 -17.50 1.63 -3.97
N GLU A 87 -16.91 2.25 -4.98
CA GLU A 87 -17.03 1.82 -6.38
C GLU A 87 -16.07 0.65 -6.66
N PRO A 88 -16.54 -0.47 -7.26
CA PRO A 88 -15.70 -1.62 -7.58
C PRO A 88 -14.58 -1.32 -8.58
N GLY A 89 -13.47 -2.07 -8.52
CA GLY A 89 -12.52 -2.17 -9.63
C GLY A 89 -11.20 -1.41 -9.47
N LEU A 90 -10.67 -1.35 -8.25
CA LEU A 90 -9.28 -0.90 -8.04
C LEU A 90 -8.27 -2.03 -8.26
N LYS A 91 -8.70 -3.29 -8.30
CA LYS A 91 -7.90 -4.45 -8.70
C LYS A 91 -8.23 -4.82 -10.12
N TRP A 92 -7.23 -4.74 -10.99
CA TRP A 92 -7.38 -4.96 -12.43
C TRP A 92 -7.11 -6.40 -12.84
N LEU A 93 -6.98 -7.35 -11.91
CA LEU A 93 -6.60 -8.72 -12.21
C LEU A 93 -7.73 -9.65 -11.79
N GLU A 94 -8.28 -10.42 -12.73
CA GLU A 94 -9.48 -11.26 -12.51
C GLU A 94 -9.27 -12.34 -11.44
N TRP A 95 -8.01 -12.72 -11.20
CA TRP A 95 -7.61 -13.73 -10.22
C TRP A 95 -7.25 -13.14 -8.84
N ARG A 96 -7.34 -11.82 -8.65
CA ARG A 96 -7.18 -11.16 -7.35
C ARG A 96 -8.54 -10.74 -6.81
N GLY A 97 -8.80 -11.04 -5.55
CA GLY A 97 -10.05 -10.69 -4.86
C GLY A 97 -9.81 -9.95 -3.55
N ASP A 98 -10.88 -9.74 -2.80
CA ASP A 98 -10.82 -9.23 -1.42
C ASP A 98 -9.97 -10.14 -0.54
N CYS A 99 -8.99 -9.57 0.13
CA CYS A 99 -8.09 -10.31 1.01
C CYS A 99 -7.79 -9.53 2.29
N HIS A 100 -7.51 -10.27 3.37
CA HIS A 100 -7.16 -9.72 4.68
C HIS A 100 -8.11 -8.61 5.15
N THR A 101 -9.41 -8.78 4.93
CA THR A 101 -10.43 -7.79 5.31
C THR A 101 -10.54 -7.61 6.83
N GLU A 102 -9.97 -8.53 7.60
CA GLU A 102 -9.78 -8.42 9.05
C GLU A 102 -8.82 -7.28 9.42
N ASP A 103 -7.93 -6.85 8.52
CA ASP A 103 -7.00 -5.73 8.76
C ASP A 103 -7.74 -4.38 8.95
N TYR A 104 -9.00 -4.28 8.50
CA TYR A 104 -9.86 -3.11 8.73
C TYR A 104 -10.46 -3.06 10.13
N ASN A 105 -10.38 -4.16 10.89
CA ASN A 105 -10.98 -4.31 12.21
C ASN A 105 -9.98 -5.02 13.15
N ILE A 106 -8.77 -4.48 13.28
CA ILE A 106 -7.78 -5.04 14.20
C ILE A 106 -8.15 -4.64 15.63
N PRO A 107 -8.22 -5.56 16.61
CA PRO A 107 -8.58 -5.20 17.99
C PRO A 107 -7.63 -4.14 18.56
N LEU A 108 -8.16 -3.02 19.05
CA LEU A 108 -7.36 -1.97 19.70
C LEU A 108 -7.03 -2.38 21.14
N LYS A 109 -6.08 -3.31 21.25
CA LYS A 109 -5.52 -3.80 22.51
C LYS A 109 -4.05 -4.17 22.33
N PRO A 110 -3.25 -4.16 23.41
CA PRO A 110 -1.90 -4.72 23.36
C PRO A 110 -1.96 -6.21 23.02
N MET A 111 -1.06 -6.68 22.16
CA MET A 111 -0.93 -8.11 21.88
C MET A 111 -0.61 -8.89 23.16
N SER A 112 -1.33 -9.99 23.39
CA SER A 112 -0.98 -10.94 24.43
C SER A 112 0.19 -11.83 24.00
N LYS A 113 1.03 -12.21 24.97
CA LYS A 113 2.11 -13.20 24.77
C LYS A 113 1.59 -14.64 24.82
N GLU A 114 0.41 -14.86 25.41
CA GLU A 114 -0.15 -16.19 25.67
C GLU A 114 -1.68 -16.20 25.50
N GLY A 115 -2.25 -17.38 25.25
CA GLY A 115 -3.70 -17.58 25.12
C GLY A 115 -4.21 -17.52 23.67
N ALA A 116 -5.52 -17.72 23.51
CA ALA A 116 -6.19 -17.77 22.20
C ALA A 116 -6.12 -16.43 21.43
N ASP A 117 -5.90 -15.33 22.15
CA ASP A 117 -5.76 -13.98 21.59
C ASP A 117 -4.29 -13.60 21.35
N ALA A 118 -3.34 -14.52 21.53
CA ALA A 118 -1.94 -14.24 21.28
C ALA A 118 -1.76 -13.75 19.83
N LYS A 119 -1.01 -12.64 19.66
CA LYS A 119 -0.75 -12.00 18.36
C LYS A 119 -1.92 -11.25 17.72
N PHE A 120 -3.09 -11.15 18.36
CA PHE A 120 -4.14 -10.23 17.93
C PHE A 120 -3.98 -8.86 18.59
N GLY A 121 -4.13 -7.81 17.79
CA GLY A 121 -4.12 -6.42 18.24
C GLY A 121 -2.89 -5.66 17.79
N THR A 122 -2.35 -4.81 18.67
CA THR A 122 -1.27 -3.87 18.33
C THR A 122 -0.05 -4.01 19.26
N ASN A 123 1.08 -3.40 18.88
CA ASN A 123 2.25 -3.25 19.75
C ASN A 123 2.15 -2.05 20.72
N LEU A 124 1.04 -1.30 20.70
CA LEU A 124 0.82 -0.16 21.61
C LEU A 124 0.62 -0.65 23.04
N SER A 125 1.09 0.13 24.01
CA SER A 125 0.82 -0.13 25.43
C SER A 125 -0.63 0.21 25.78
N GLN A 126 -1.16 -0.39 26.85
CA GLN A 126 -2.52 -0.06 27.30
C GLN A 126 -2.62 1.41 27.71
N ASP A 127 -1.60 1.95 28.38
CA ASP A 127 -1.57 3.36 28.79
C ASP A 127 -1.62 4.30 27.58
N PHE A 128 -0.91 3.98 26.49
CA PHE A 128 -0.94 4.77 25.25
C PHE A 128 -2.33 4.70 24.58
N ILE A 129 -2.92 3.50 24.53
CA ILE A 129 -4.28 3.31 24.00
C ILE A 129 -5.28 4.12 24.81
N ASP A 130 -5.20 4.08 26.13
CA ASP A 130 -6.11 4.80 27.02
C ASP A 130 -5.95 6.33 26.90
N GLU A 131 -4.72 6.82 26.73
CA GLU A 131 -4.41 8.23 26.52
C GLU A 131 -4.95 8.77 25.19
N TYR A 132 -4.77 8.02 24.10
CA TYR A 132 -5.10 8.46 22.75
C TYR A 132 -6.37 7.80 22.18
N LYS A 133 -7.22 7.22 23.04
CA LYS A 133 -8.39 6.43 22.63
C LYS A 133 -9.30 7.17 21.65
N ASP A 134 -9.62 8.43 21.96
CA ASP A 134 -10.53 9.24 21.13
C ASP A 134 -9.95 9.55 19.73
N ILE A 135 -8.64 9.38 19.54
CA ILE A 135 -7.95 9.56 18.25
C ILE A 135 -7.80 8.23 17.53
N LEU A 136 -7.43 7.17 18.25
CA LEU A 136 -7.18 5.83 17.69
C LEU A 136 -8.48 5.10 17.33
N ASP A 137 -9.55 5.31 18.10
CA ASP A 137 -10.88 4.67 18.02
C ASP A 137 -11.98 5.73 18.27
N PRO A 138 -12.19 6.65 17.31
CA PRO A 138 -13.11 7.77 17.47
C PRO A 138 -14.59 7.38 17.51
N ASP A 139 -14.96 6.21 16.98
CA ASP A 139 -16.31 5.64 17.00
C ASP A 139 -16.55 4.69 18.18
N GLY A 140 -15.49 4.28 18.89
CA GLY A 140 -15.56 3.56 20.15
C GLY A 140 -15.95 2.09 19.97
N ASP A 141 -15.69 1.51 18.80
CA ASP A 141 -16.02 0.12 18.49
C ASP A 141 -14.97 -0.88 18.99
N GLY A 142 -13.82 -0.36 19.44
CA GLY A 142 -12.71 -1.14 19.99
C GLY A 142 -11.76 -1.71 18.93
N PHE A 143 -11.81 -1.21 17.69
CA PHE A 143 -10.97 -1.65 16.59
C PHE A 143 -10.16 -0.50 15.98
N ILE A 144 -9.13 -0.85 15.23
CA ILE A 144 -8.29 0.06 14.47
C ILE A 144 -8.23 -0.38 13.01
N ASP A 145 -8.47 0.55 12.08
CA ASP A 145 -8.44 0.29 10.63
C ASP A 145 -7.02 0.44 10.09
N CYS A 146 -6.37 -0.70 9.81
CA CYS A 146 -5.11 -0.79 9.09
C CYS A 146 -5.27 -1.53 7.75
N GLY A 147 -6.48 -1.54 7.18
CA GLY A 147 -6.81 -2.20 5.92
C GLY A 147 -6.31 -1.43 4.70
N GLY A 148 -6.08 -2.14 3.59
CA GLY A 148 -5.47 -1.58 2.38
C GLY A 148 -3.97 -1.90 2.28
N GLY A 149 -3.26 -1.16 1.42
CA GLY A 149 -1.81 -1.27 1.22
C GLY A 149 -1.41 -2.41 0.29
N MET A 150 -0.13 -2.75 0.27
CA MET A 150 0.44 -3.79 -0.61
C MET A 150 1.06 -4.92 0.22
N HIS A 151 0.88 -6.16 -0.23
CA HIS A 151 1.77 -7.27 0.15
C HIS A 151 3.20 -6.96 -0.29
N ASP A 152 4.18 -7.38 0.50
CA ASP A 152 5.58 -7.00 0.29
C ASP A 152 6.23 -7.74 -0.89
N ALA A 153 6.05 -9.06 -0.96
CA ALA A 153 6.71 -9.90 -1.95
C ALA A 153 5.81 -11.04 -2.45
N GLY A 154 6.20 -12.30 -2.19
CA GLY A 154 5.36 -13.48 -2.42
C GLY A 154 4.65 -13.96 -1.16
N ASP A 155 4.88 -13.28 -0.04
CA ASP A 155 4.18 -13.41 1.22
C ASP A 155 3.05 -12.36 1.29
N HIS A 156 2.35 -12.27 2.42
CA HIS A 156 1.24 -11.32 2.56
C HIS A 156 1.39 -10.32 3.70
N VAL A 157 2.58 -10.22 4.30
CA VAL A 157 2.86 -9.16 5.26
C VAL A 157 2.94 -7.82 4.53
N LYS A 158 2.48 -6.76 5.18
CA LYS A 158 2.64 -5.38 4.71
C LYS A 158 3.79 -4.75 5.49
N PHE A 159 5.00 -4.77 4.93
CA PHE A 159 6.19 -4.19 5.58
C PHE A 159 6.36 -2.72 5.18
N GLY A 160 6.45 -1.83 6.18
CA GLY A 160 6.47 -0.38 5.99
C GLY A 160 7.66 0.12 5.19
N LEU A 161 8.88 -0.23 5.62
CA LEU A 161 10.12 0.23 4.99
C LEU A 161 10.22 -0.12 3.48
N PRO A 162 10.11 -1.39 3.05
CA PRO A 162 10.15 -1.71 1.63
C PRO A 162 8.91 -1.18 0.88
N GLY A 163 7.74 -1.14 1.52
CA GLY A 163 6.53 -0.54 0.93
C GLY A 163 6.68 0.96 0.67
N SER A 164 7.20 1.72 1.63
CA SER A 164 7.36 3.18 1.53
C SER A 164 8.49 3.53 0.55
N TYR A 165 9.54 2.70 0.50
CA TYR A 165 10.54 2.73 -0.55
C TYR A 165 9.93 2.50 -1.94
N ALA A 166 9.08 1.48 -2.12
CA ALA A 166 8.43 1.20 -3.40
C ALA A 166 7.53 2.36 -3.83
N ALA A 167 6.67 2.85 -2.92
CA ALA A 167 5.78 3.99 -3.17
C ALA A 167 6.55 5.25 -3.58
N SER A 168 7.60 5.61 -2.82
CA SER A 168 8.42 6.78 -3.10
C SER A 168 9.23 6.64 -4.40
N THR A 169 9.75 5.44 -4.69
CA THR A 169 10.54 5.20 -5.91
C THR A 169 9.66 5.21 -7.17
N VAL A 170 8.47 4.60 -7.13
CA VAL A 170 7.48 4.70 -8.23
C VAL A 170 7.04 6.16 -8.40
N GLY A 171 6.79 6.86 -7.29
CA GLY A 171 6.42 8.28 -7.30
C GLY A 171 7.51 9.16 -7.89
N TRP A 172 8.78 8.89 -7.57
CA TRP A 172 9.93 9.57 -8.15
C TRP A 172 10.05 9.30 -9.66
N GLY A 173 9.93 8.04 -10.09
CA GLY A 173 9.92 7.70 -11.52
C GLY A 173 8.80 8.41 -12.29
N TYR A 174 7.60 8.49 -11.71
CA TYR A 174 6.48 9.23 -12.29
C TYR A 174 6.72 10.74 -12.33
N TYR A 175 7.32 11.30 -11.28
CA TYR A 175 7.69 12.71 -11.22
C TYR A 175 8.70 13.09 -12.32
N GLU A 176 9.78 12.31 -12.48
CA GLU A 176 10.82 12.59 -13.48
C GLU A 176 10.35 12.35 -14.91
N PHE A 177 9.60 11.27 -15.15
CA PHE A 177 9.27 10.78 -16.49
C PHE A 177 7.78 10.91 -16.84
N ARG A 178 7.08 11.89 -16.28
CA ARG A 178 5.63 12.06 -16.45
C ARG A 178 5.15 12.01 -17.90
N ASP A 179 5.91 12.59 -18.83
CA ASP A 179 5.57 12.58 -20.25
C ASP A 179 5.66 11.18 -20.87
N ALA A 180 6.56 10.32 -20.38
CA ALA A 180 6.65 8.93 -20.81
C ALA A 180 5.39 8.16 -20.41
N TYR A 181 4.94 8.27 -19.16
CA TYR A 181 3.69 7.67 -18.68
C TYR A 181 2.47 8.15 -19.46
N LYS A 182 2.41 9.43 -19.83
CA LYS A 182 1.35 9.98 -20.68
C LYS A 182 1.37 9.39 -22.08
N LYS A 183 2.54 9.38 -22.72
CA LYS A 183 2.70 8.87 -24.10
C LYS A 183 2.42 7.38 -24.19
N SER A 184 2.80 6.61 -23.18
CA SER A 184 2.51 5.16 -23.10
C SER A 184 1.10 4.85 -22.60
N GLY A 185 0.28 5.84 -22.27
CA GLY A 185 -1.08 5.64 -21.75
C GLY A 185 -1.16 5.09 -20.32
N GLN A 186 -0.06 5.08 -19.57
CA GLN A 186 0.05 4.48 -18.24
C GLN A 186 -0.14 5.49 -17.09
N GLN A 187 -0.50 6.75 -17.40
CA GLN A 187 -0.63 7.80 -16.37
C GLN A 187 -1.68 7.44 -15.31
N GLU A 188 -2.87 7.01 -15.73
CA GLU A 188 -3.95 6.67 -14.80
C GLU A 188 -3.60 5.46 -13.93
N HIS A 189 -2.94 4.45 -14.53
CA HIS A 189 -2.50 3.24 -13.84
C HIS A 189 -1.49 3.54 -12.73
N VAL A 190 -0.45 4.32 -13.03
CA VAL A 190 0.56 4.66 -12.01
C VAL A 190 -0.03 5.57 -10.93
N GLU A 191 -0.91 6.51 -11.28
CA GLU A 191 -1.62 7.33 -10.29
C GLU A 191 -2.49 6.47 -9.37
N ASN A 192 -3.20 5.48 -9.91
CA ASN A 192 -3.99 4.52 -9.14
C ASN A 192 -3.13 3.73 -8.13
N ILE A 193 -1.98 3.21 -8.57
CA ILE A 193 -1.02 2.50 -7.70
C ILE A 193 -0.51 3.43 -6.59
N LEU A 194 -0.14 4.67 -6.93
CA LEU A 194 0.34 5.64 -5.95
C LEU A 194 -0.76 6.02 -4.95
N HIS A 195 -2.00 6.20 -5.40
CA HIS A 195 -3.13 6.42 -4.50
C HIS A 195 -3.29 5.25 -3.53
N TRP A 196 -3.24 4.00 -4.02
CA TRP A 196 -3.36 2.82 -3.17
C TRP A 196 -2.30 2.74 -2.07
N PHE A 197 -1.04 3.03 -2.39
CA PHE A 197 0.02 3.12 -1.40
C PHE A 197 -0.23 4.25 -0.39
N ASN A 198 -0.47 5.46 -0.88
CA ASN A 198 -0.53 6.65 -0.04
C ASN A 198 -1.79 6.69 0.83
N ASP A 199 -2.91 6.15 0.37
CA ASP A 199 -4.14 6.06 1.15
C ASP A 199 -3.96 5.15 2.37
N PHE A 200 -3.20 4.05 2.23
CA PHE A 200 -2.79 3.22 3.35
C PHE A 200 -1.93 3.98 4.37
N TYR A 201 -0.91 4.73 3.92
CA TYR A 201 -0.06 5.52 4.84
C TYR A 201 -0.82 6.66 5.50
N MET A 202 -1.68 7.36 4.76
CA MET A 202 -2.52 8.42 5.32
C MET A 202 -3.50 7.88 6.36
N LYS A 203 -4.09 6.71 6.09
CA LYS A 203 -4.97 6.02 7.04
C LYS A 203 -4.22 5.58 8.29
N GLY A 204 -3.04 4.99 8.12
CA GLY A 204 -2.20 4.52 9.22
C GLY A 204 -1.53 5.64 10.04
N THR A 205 -1.72 6.91 9.67
CA THR A 205 -1.13 8.06 10.38
C THR A 205 -2.17 8.74 11.28
N TYR A 206 -1.95 8.67 12.59
CA TYR A 206 -2.82 9.26 13.60
C TYR A 206 -2.25 10.61 14.05
N LEU A 207 -3.09 11.64 13.99
CA LEU A 207 -2.74 13.01 14.31
C LEU A 207 -3.53 13.49 15.54
N ASP A 208 -2.88 14.29 16.38
CA ASP A 208 -3.56 15.00 17.46
C ASP A 208 -4.38 16.21 16.93
N GLU A 209 -4.99 16.97 17.85
CA GLU A 209 -5.77 18.16 17.52
C GLU A 209 -4.94 19.31 16.89
N ASN A 210 -3.62 19.31 17.11
CA ASN A 210 -2.68 20.29 16.57
C ASN A 210 -2.11 19.87 15.22
N GLY A 211 -2.36 18.63 14.78
CA GLY A 211 -1.84 18.06 13.55
C GLY A 211 -0.46 17.40 13.72
N GLU A 212 -0.03 17.13 14.94
CA GLU A 212 1.18 16.39 15.25
C GLU A 212 0.93 14.87 15.19
N VAL A 213 1.89 14.12 14.65
CA VAL A 213 1.78 12.66 14.54
C VAL A 213 1.97 12.03 15.92
N ILE A 214 0.99 11.26 16.37
CA ILE A 214 1.06 10.51 17.63
C ILE A 214 1.43 9.04 17.40
N ALA A 215 0.97 8.45 16.29
CA ALA A 215 1.21 7.07 15.94
C ALA A 215 1.19 6.87 14.43
N PHE A 216 2.03 5.96 13.94
CA PHE A 216 2.10 5.58 12.53
C PHE A 216 2.16 4.06 12.37
N CYS A 217 1.15 3.47 11.75
CA CYS A 217 1.10 2.04 11.42
C CYS A 217 2.11 1.73 10.30
N TYR A 218 3.23 1.12 10.66
CA TYR A 218 4.28 0.77 9.71
C TYR A 218 4.28 -0.71 9.32
N GLN A 219 3.55 -1.59 9.99
CA GLN A 219 3.47 -2.99 9.58
C GLN A 219 2.14 -3.61 9.95
N VAL A 220 1.62 -4.48 9.07
CA VAL A 220 0.47 -5.33 9.38
C VAL A 220 0.77 -6.76 8.95
N GLY A 221 0.56 -7.70 9.86
CA GLY A 221 1.04 -9.07 9.72
C GLY A 221 2.38 -9.27 10.42
N GLU A 222 2.72 -10.55 10.61
CA GLU A 222 3.95 -10.99 11.26
C GLU A 222 4.55 -12.10 10.42
N GLY A 223 5.80 -11.93 9.95
CA GLY A 223 6.43 -12.86 9.01
C GLY A 223 6.47 -14.30 9.55
N ASN A 224 6.78 -14.47 10.83
CA ASN A 224 6.79 -15.80 11.45
C ASN A 224 5.43 -16.50 11.43
N ASN A 225 4.31 -15.77 11.34
CA ASN A 225 2.99 -16.36 11.21
C ASN A 225 2.62 -16.55 9.74
N ASP A 226 2.84 -15.52 8.94
CA ASP A 226 2.46 -15.47 7.53
C ASP A 226 3.17 -16.54 6.71
N HIS A 227 4.49 -16.70 6.92
CA HIS A 227 5.35 -17.57 6.11
C HIS A 227 5.18 -19.06 6.39
N ASN A 228 4.32 -19.44 7.35
CA ASN A 228 3.95 -20.84 7.56
C ASN A 228 2.84 -21.33 6.62
N TYR A 229 2.26 -20.42 5.81
CA TYR A 229 1.18 -20.74 4.89
C TYR A 229 1.55 -20.37 3.46
N TRP A 230 1.19 -21.25 2.54
CA TRP A 230 1.34 -21.03 1.10
C TRP A 230 -0.03 -21.20 0.45
N ASN A 231 -0.74 -20.08 0.26
CA ASN A 231 -2.12 -20.08 -0.22
C ASN A 231 -2.48 -18.72 -0.84
N PRO A 232 -3.59 -18.60 -1.57
CA PRO A 232 -4.09 -17.31 -2.03
C PRO A 232 -4.40 -16.38 -0.85
N PRO A 233 -4.09 -15.07 -0.95
CA PRO A 233 -4.32 -14.12 0.14
C PRO A 233 -5.81 -14.00 0.53
N GLU A 234 -6.72 -14.24 -0.42
CA GLU A 234 -8.17 -14.24 -0.22
C GLU A 234 -8.64 -15.33 0.77
N LEU A 235 -7.83 -16.38 0.95
CA LEU A 235 -8.11 -17.50 1.86
C LEU A 235 -7.26 -17.46 3.14
N GLN A 236 -6.41 -16.45 3.31
CA GLN A 236 -5.49 -16.34 4.45
C GLN A 236 -6.11 -15.49 5.57
N ASN A 237 -6.97 -16.11 6.38
CA ASN A 237 -7.70 -15.44 7.47
C ASN A 237 -7.90 -16.35 8.68
N SER A 238 -8.31 -15.76 9.81
CA SER A 238 -8.48 -16.46 11.08
C SER A 238 -9.56 -17.56 11.07
N GLN A 239 -10.49 -17.52 10.10
CA GLN A 239 -11.54 -18.54 9.96
C GLN A 239 -11.03 -19.78 9.24
N MET A 240 -10.10 -19.61 8.30
CA MET A 240 -9.57 -20.69 7.46
C MET A 240 -8.30 -21.32 8.03
N LEU A 241 -7.50 -20.54 8.77
CA LEU A 241 -6.18 -20.94 9.24
C LEU A 241 -6.14 -20.98 10.77
N LEU A 242 -5.65 -22.10 11.31
CA LEU A 242 -5.44 -22.26 12.75
C LEU A 242 -4.34 -21.30 13.24
N ASP A 243 -4.56 -20.61 14.35
CA ASP A 243 -3.59 -19.72 15.00
C ASP A 243 -3.03 -18.61 14.08
N PHE A 244 -3.82 -18.18 13.09
CA PHE A 244 -3.45 -17.11 12.18
C PHE A 244 -3.97 -15.75 12.66
N ALA A 245 -3.05 -14.81 12.83
CA ALA A 245 -3.34 -13.45 13.22
C ALA A 245 -2.41 -12.48 12.48
N ARG A 246 -2.96 -11.29 12.17
CA ARG A 246 -2.25 -10.21 11.48
C ARG A 246 -2.25 -8.95 12.36
N PRO A 247 -1.33 -8.86 13.35
CA PRO A 247 -1.25 -7.70 14.21
C PRO A 247 -0.80 -6.45 13.44
N ALA A 248 -1.12 -5.28 14.00
CA ALA A 248 -0.60 -4.00 13.51
C ALA A 248 0.53 -3.48 14.42
N TYR A 249 1.59 -2.96 13.81
CA TYR A 249 2.72 -2.36 14.50
C TYR A 249 2.80 -0.88 14.20
N PHE A 250 2.98 -0.10 15.27
CA PHE A 250 2.97 1.35 15.28
C PHE A 250 4.29 1.90 15.78
N ALA A 251 4.75 2.95 15.13
CA ALA A 251 5.78 3.85 15.63
C ALA A 251 5.11 4.95 16.45
N THR A 252 5.70 5.29 17.59
CA THR A 252 5.24 6.36 18.49
C THR A 252 6.45 7.14 18.98
N VAL A 253 6.22 8.18 19.79
CA VAL A 253 7.30 8.91 20.48
C VAL A 253 8.10 8.02 21.44
N ASP A 254 7.48 6.99 22.02
CA ASP A 254 8.11 6.08 22.97
C ASP A 254 8.86 4.92 22.29
N THR A 255 8.37 4.51 21.11
CA THR A 255 8.98 3.48 20.26
C THR A 255 9.21 4.05 18.86
N PRO A 256 10.25 4.89 18.69
CA PRO A 256 10.50 5.57 17.43
C PRO A 256 11.01 4.61 16.34
N ALA A 257 10.60 4.87 15.10
CA ALA A 257 11.07 4.17 13.91
C ALA A 257 11.34 5.19 12.80
N SER A 258 12.39 5.99 12.97
CA SER A 258 12.69 7.15 12.10
C SER A 258 13.02 6.80 10.64
N ASP A 259 13.37 5.54 10.38
CA ASP A 259 13.68 4.99 9.08
C ASP A 259 12.44 4.55 8.28
N MET A 260 11.29 4.36 8.95
CA MET A 260 10.02 3.93 8.34
C MET A 260 9.36 5.03 7.50
#